data_AF-A0A9D6H6C1-F1
#
_entry.id   AF-A0A9D6H6C1-F1
#
_cell.length_a   1.000
_cell.length_b   1.000
_cell.length_c   1.000
_cell.angle_alpha   90.00
_cell.angle_beta   90.00
_cell.angle_gamma   90.00
#
_symmetry.space_group_name_H-M   'P 1'
#
loop_
_entity.id
_entity.type
_entity.pdbx_description
1 polymer ?
#
loop_
_entity_poly.entity_id
_entity_poly.type
_entity_poly.pdbx_seq_one_letter_code
_entity_poly.pdbx_strand_id
1 'polypeptide(L)'
;MPAICLMMVLAAPGLQAQLPVEAAEAELAIPFGAASGQIATADDLLLFLNSERMDASFAIRRENIRNMSVNNNVLTVETVEAVNGSNALNFRLLSGDASRFSRWAQGIAPATMTSGPAAAATSASAAVAPKASSVEMTYQARHNHRIGSGCTGRLLITDDRISYDSVDNIDHSRQWQLKEIKELKRKNPYKVIIDPFVGDKYELELIGGGMSSQDFQKIGSMISDSRKP
;
A
#
# COMPACT_ATOMS: atom_id res chain seq x y z
N MET A 1 23.72 -16.44 -65.72
CA MET A 1 22.80 -16.60 -64.57
C MET A 1 23.20 -17.87 -63.82
N PRO A 2 23.67 -17.75 -62.57
CA PRO A 2 23.24 -18.69 -61.55
C PRO A 2 22.61 -17.97 -60.36
N ALA A 3 21.56 -18.60 -59.83
CA ALA A 3 20.60 -18.09 -58.89
C ALA A 3 21.16 -18.02 -57.46
N ILE A 4 20.84 -16.90 -56.81
CA ILE A 4 20.95 -16.65 -55.38
C ILE A 4 19.82 -17.44 -54.69
N CYS A 5 20.17 -18.33 -53.77
CA CYS A 5 19.21 -18.99 -52.87
C CYS A 5 19.82 -18.94 -51.46
N LEU A 6 19.56 -17.86 -50.74
CA LEU A 6 18.53 -17.75 -49.69
C LEU A 6 18.97 -18.43 -48.39
N MET A 7 19.49 -17.59 -47.47
CA MET A 7 19.69 -17.91 -46.06
C MET A 7 18.36 -18.30 -45.40
N MET A 8 18.28 -19.51 -44.86
CA MET A 8 17.32 -19.85 -43.81
C MET A 8 17.99 -19.67 -42.46
N VAL A 9 17.71 -18.54 -41.79
CA VAL A 9 17.93 -18.40 -40.36
C VAL A 9 16.72 -19.01 -39.67
N LEU A 10 16.91 -20.14 -38.99
CA LEU A 10 15.91 -20.70 -38.08
C LEU A 10 15.75 -19.76 -36.87
N ALA A 11 14.66 -19.02 -36.84
CA ALA A 11 14.18 -18.37 -35.63
C ALA A 11 13.44 -19.43 -34.79
N ALA A 12 14.04 -19.86 -33.68
CA ALA A 12 13.35 -20.64 -32.67
C ALA A 12 12.38 -19.70 -31.91
N PRO A 13 11.07 -19.99 -31.84
CA PRO A 13 10.20 -19.29 -30.91
C PRO A 13 10.53 -19.81 -29.51
N GLY A 14 11.16 -18.96 -28.69
CA GLY A 14 11.24 -19.19 -27.27
C GLY A 14 9.81 -19.22 -26.71
N LEU A 15 9.37 -20.38 -26.22
CA LEU A 15 8.19 -20.50 -25.36
C LEU A 15 8.45 -19.65 -24.11
N GLN A 16 7.91 -18.43 -24.07
CA GLN A 16 7.72 -17.75 -22.79
C GLN A 16 6.58 -18.49 -22.08
N ALA A 17 6.92 -19.27 -21.07
CA ALA A 17 5.96 -19.83 -20.14
C ALA A 17 5.31 -18.68 -19.36
N GLN A 18 4.22 -18.13 -19.89
CA GLN A 18 3.32 -17.28 -19.15
C GLN A 18 2.62 -18.17 -18.12
N LEU A 19 3.06 -18.09 -16.86
CA LEU A 19 2.23 -18.53 -15.73
C LEU A 19 0.84 -17.91 -15.93
N PRO A 20 -0.27 -18.63 -15.61
CA PRO A 20 -1.60 -18.01 -15.51
C PRO A 20 -1.63 -17.12 -14.27
N VAL A 21 -0.81 -16.08 -14.30
CA VAL A 21 -0.76 -15.03 -13.33
C VAL A 21 -1.88 -14.08 -13.71
N GLU A 22 -2.88 -13.95 -12.86
CA GLU A 22 -3.92 -12.94 -13.00
C GLU A 22 -3.35 -11.55 -12.67
N ALA A 23 -2.44 -11.08 -13.54
CA ALA A 23 -1.80 -9.78 -13.42
C ALA A 23 -2.83 -8.66 -13.68
N ALA A 24 -2.79 -7.63 -12.85
CA ALA A 24 -3.38 -6.32 -13.11
C ALA A 24 -2.27 -5.29 -13.07
N GLU A 25 -2.37 -4.26 -13.91
CA GLU A 25 -1.58 -3.05 -13.70
C GLU A 25 -2.14 -2.32 -12.47
N ALA A 26 -1.24 -1.92 -11.58
CA ALA A 26 -1.61 -1.29 -10.34
C ALA A 26 -0.57 -0.25 -9.91
N GLU A 27 -1.07 0.75 -9.21
CA GLU A 27 -0.29 1.73 -8.48
C GLU A 27 -0.35 1.39 -7.00
N LEU A 28 0.79 0.99 -6.43
CA LEU A 28 0.91 0.84 -4.98
C LEU A 28 1.14 2.23 -4.37
N ALA A 29 0.27 2.60 -3.43
CA ALA A 29 0.49 3.76 -2.60
C ALA A 29 1.72 3.53 -1.71
N ILE A 30 2.75 4.36 -1.90
CA ILE A 30 3.95 4.39 -1.09
C ILE A 30 4.10 5.77 -0.42
N PRO A 31 4.92 5.91 0.63
CA PRO A 31 5.01 7.16 1.41
C PRO A 31 5.34 8.43 0.60
N PHE A 32 5.93 8.30 -0.59
CA PHE A 32 6.33 9.42 -1.47
C PHE A 32 5.76 9.32 -2.89
N GLY A 33 4.54 8.82 -3.06
CA GLY A 33 3.84 8.79 -4.34
C GLY A 33 3.21 7.42 -4.64
N ALA A 34 3.12 7.08 -5.91
CA ALA A 34 2.68 5.77 -6.36
C ALA A 34 3.86 5.03 -6.98
N ALA A 35 4.04 3.77 -6.59
CA ALA A 35 4.87 2.85 -7.32
C ALA A 35 4.01 2.19 -8.39
N SER A 36 4.28 2.49 -9.66
CA SER A 36 3.67 1.79 -10.78
C SER A 36 4.21 0.37 -10.86
N GLY A 37 3.33 -0.57 -11.20
CA GLY A 37 3.71 -1.96 -11.29
C GLY A 37 2.58 -2.87 -11.70
N GLN A 38 2.81 -4.16 -11.49
CA GLN A 38 1.83 -5.21 -11.71
C GLN A 38 1.57 -5.93 -10.40
N ILE A 39 0.29 -6.13 -10.08
CA ILE A 39 -0.16 -6.96 -8.98
C ILE A 39 -0.69 -8.28 -9.53
N ALA A 40 -0.31 -9.37 -8.90
CA ALA A 40 -0.50 -10.71 -9.39
C ALA A 40 -0.79 -11.66 -8.24
N THR A 41 -1.60 -12.68 -8.48
CA THR A 41 -1.76 -13.80 -7.55
C THR A 41 -1.20 -15.06 -8.16
N ALA A 42 -0.49 -15.85 -7.36
CA ALA A 42 0.05 -17.15 -7.74
C ALA A 42 -0.05 -18.06 -6.51
N ASP A 43 -0.87 -19.12 -6.59
CA ASP A 43 -1.14 -20.03 -5.48
C ASP A 43 -1.49 -19.30 -4.16
N ASP A 44 -0.58 -19.32 -3.19
CA ASP A 44 -0.68 -18.69 -1.88
C ASP A 44 0.01 -17.33 -1.81
N LEU A 45 0.53 -16.78 -2.90
CA LEU A 45 1.24 -15.51 -2.94
C LEU A 45 0.46 -14.41 -3.66
N LEU A 46 0.47 -13.22 -3.06
CA LEU A 46 0.20 -11.96 -3.72
C LEU A 46 1.55 -11.32 -4.07
N LEU A 47 1.76 -11.02 -5.33
CA LEU A 47 3.00 -10.47 -5.87
C LEU A 47 2.74 -9.04 -6.30
N PHE A 48 3.66 -8.14 -5.96
CA PHE A 48 3.74 -6.81 -6.54
C PHE A 48 5.10 -6.65 -7.22
N LEU A 49 5.06 -6.42 -8.53
CA LEU A 49 6.22 -6.22 -9.39
C LEU A 49 6.29 -4.74 -9.75
N ASN A 50 7.24 -4.02 -9.17
CA ASN A 50 7.44 -2.60 -9.46
C ASN A 50 8.11 -2.45 -10.84
N SER A 51 7.55 -1.62 -11.71
CA SER A 51 8.04 -1.45 -13.09
C SER A 51 9.31 -0.62 -13.21
N GLU A 52 9.61 0.21 -12.21
CA GLU A 52 10.75 1.13 -12.22
C GLU A 52 11.92 0.61 -11.37
N ARG A 53 11.62 -0.08 -10.26
CA ARG A 53 12.58 -0.52 -9.26
C ARG A 53 12.34 -1.97 -8.86
N MET A 54 13.11 -2.89 -9.45
CA MET A 54 12.98 -4.33 -9.19
C MET A 54 13.20 -4.69 -7.72
N ASP A 55 14.08 -3.97 -7.01
CA ASP A 55 14.36 -4.11 -5.57
C ASP A 55 13.17 -3.69 -4.68
N ALA A 56 12.22 -2.93 -5.22
CA ALA A 56 10.98 -2.55 -4.53
C ALA A 56 9.81 -3.52 -4.81
N SER A 57 10.06 -4.61 -5.54
CA SER A 57 9.09 -5.68 -5.74
C SER A 57 9.05 -6.60 -4.52
N PHE A 58 7.87 -7.13 -4.20
CA PHE A 58 7.71 -7.99 -3.03
C PHE A 58 6.60 -9.03 -3.23
N ALA A 59 6.61 -10.02 -2.35
CA ALA A 59 5.62 -11.09 -2.29
C ALA A 59 5.03 -11.16 -0.88
N ILE A 60 3.73 -11.40 -0.79
CA ILE A 60 2.98 -11.57 0.46
C ILE A 60 2.31 -12.93 0.43
N ARG A 61 2.60 -13.77 1.43
CA ARG A 61 1.84 -15.01 1.61
C ARG A 61 0.42 -14.70 2.05
N ARG A 62 -0.54 -15.48 1.57
CA ARG A 62 -1.96 -15.36 1.88
C ARG A 62 -2.22 -15.50 3.38
N GLU A 63 -1.49 -16.37 4.06
CA GLU A 63 -1.54 -16.52 5.52
C GLU A 63 -1.13 -15.25 6.28
N ASN A 64 -0.29 -14.41 5.66
CA ASN A 64 0.11 -13.12 6.20
C ASN A 64 -0.92 -12.02 5.88
N ILE A 65 -1.99 -12.31 5.14
CA ILE A 65 -3.05 -11.35 4.84
C ILE A 65 -4.14 -11.51 5.89
N ARG A 66 -4.26 -10.51 6.76
CA ARG A 66 -5.28 -10.44 7.80
C ARG A 66 -6.65 -10.12 7.21
N ASN A 67 -6.68 -9.18 6.28
CA ASN A 67 -7.90 -8.71 5.65
C ASN A 67 -7.59 -8.18 4.25
N MET A 68 -8.53 -8.36 3.34
CA MET A 68 -8.44 -7.83 1.99
C MET A 68 -9.81 -7.27 1.59
N SER A 69 -9.83 -5.98 1.28
CA SER A 69 -11.06 -5.28 0.93
C SER A 69 -10.88 -4.49 -0.36
N VAL A 70 -11.98 -4.32 -1.08
CA VAL A 70 -12.01 -3.60 -2.35
C VAL A 70 -13.04 -2.49 -2.23
N ASN A 71 -12.63 -1.27 -2.54
CA ASN A 71 -13.50 -0.11 -2.56
C ASN A 71 -13.09 0.80 -3.73
N ASN A 72 -14.04 1.12 -4.63
CA ASN A 72 -13.81 2.01 -5.78
C ASN A 72 -12.55 1.66 -6.60
N ASN A 73 -12.33 0.36 -6.86
CA ASN A 73 -11.16 -0.18 -7.56
C ASN A 73 -9.80 0.03 -6.86
N VAL A 74 -9.83 0.41 -5.59
CA VAL A 74 -8.68 0.37 -4.69
C VAL A 74 -8.76 -0.93 -3.88
N LEU A 75 -7.73 -1.75 -4.01
CA LEU A 75 -7.50 -2.94 -3.21
C LEU A 75 -6.69 -2.56 -1.97
N THR A 76 -7.30 -2.67 -0.79
CA THR A 76 -6.61 -2.53 0.48
C THR A 76 -6.27 -3.92 1.03
N VAL A 77 -4.99 -4.19 1.18
CA VAL A 77 -4.44 -5.43 1.73
C VAL A 77 -3.88 -5.11 3.11
N GLU A 78 -4.50 -5.66 4.14
CA GLU A 78 -4.01 -5.58 5.51
C GLU A 78 -3.26 -6.86 5.84
N THR A 79 -2.00 -6.73 6.25
CA THR A 79 -1.12 -7.85 6.57
C THR A 79 -0.94 -8.00 8.08
N VAL A 80 -0.61 -9.22 8.51
CA VAL A 80 -0.25 -9.53 9.90
C VAL A 80 1.13 -8.95 10.20
N GLU A 81 2.07 -9.10 9.26
CA GLU A 81 3.42 -8.55 9.32
C GLU A 81 3.63 -7.45 8.27
N ALA A 82 4.50 -6.49 8.60
CA ALA A 82 4.75 -5.35 7.73
C ALA A 82 5.46 -5.76 6.44
N VAL A 83 4.89 -5.37 5.32
CA VAL A 83 5.48 -5.53 4.00
C VAL A 83 5.91 -4.16 3.51
N ASN A 84 7.20 -4.00 3.21
CA ASN A 84 7.79 -2.72 2.83
C ASN A 84 7.50 -1.58 3.84
N GLY A 85 7.48 -1.91 5.13
CA GLY A 85 7.27 -0.95 6.22
C GLY A 85 5.82 -0.54 6.48
N SER A 86 4.85 -1.22 5.85
CA SER A 86 3.41 -1.02 6.11
C SER A 86 2.67 -2.34 6.33
N ASN A 87 1.73 -2.34 7.28
CA ASN A 87 0.75 -3.43 7.46
C ASN A 87 -0.51 -3.22 6.63
N ALA A 88 -0.61 -2.09 5.92
CA ALA A 88 -1.74 -1.77 5.06
C ALA A 88 -1.18 -1.27 3.73
N LEU A 89 -1.43 -2.03 2.66
CA LEU A 89 -1.02 -1.71 1.32
C LEU A 89 -2.26 -1.34 0.52
N ASN A 90 -2.25 -0.17 -0.10
CA ASN A 90 -3.34 0.29 -0.95
C ASN A 90 -2.87 0.24 -2.39
N PHE A 91 -3.51 -0.60 -3.19
CA PHE A 91 -3.25 -0.71 -4.62
C PHE A 91 -4.42 -0.11 -5.36
N ARG A 92 -4.18 0.92 -6.17
CA ARG A 92 -5.14 1.38 -7.15
C ARG A 92 -4.94 0.56 -8.42
N LEU A 93 -5.95 -0.21 -8.83
CA LEU A 93 -5.84 -0.94 -10.09
C LEU A 93 -6.10 0.00 -11.26
N LEU A 94 -5.20 -0.03 -12.24
CA LEU A 94 -5.33 0.68 -13.51
C LEU A 94 -6.03 -0.18 -14.56
N SER A 95 -5.93 -1.50 -14.44
CA SER A 95 -6.60 -2.46 -15.29
C SER A 95 -7.15 -3.65 -14.51
N GLY A 96 -8.25 -4.24 -14.99
CA GLY A 96 -8.90 -5.38 -14.36
C GLY A 96 -9.87 -5.02 -13.23
N ASP A 97 -10.36 -6.05 -12.54
CA ASP A 97 -11.32 -5.96 -11.43
C ASP A 97 -10.65 -6.35 -10.11
N ALA A 98 -10.58 -5.40 -9.17
CA ALA A 98 -9.98 -5.61 -7.85
C ALA A 98 -10.69 -6.71 -7.03
N SER A 99 -11.98 -6.98 -7.30
CA SER A 99 -12.79 -7.98 -6.60
C SER A 99 -12.33 -9.43 -6.80
N ARG A 100 -11.45 -9.68 -7.78
CA ARG A 100 -10.84 -11.02 -7.95
C ARG A 100 -9.79 -11.31 -6.88
N PHE A 101 -9.06 -10.30 -6.43
CA PHE A 101 -8.03 -10.44 -5.40
C PHE A 101 -8.67 -10.75 -4.04
N SER A 102 -9.77 -10.07 -3.70
CA SER A 102 -10.51 -10.36 -2.45
C SER A 102 -11.09 -11.78 -2.43
N ARG A 103 -11.60 -12.28 -3.56
CA ARG A 103 -12.05 -13.68 -3.69
C ARG A 103 -10.90 -14.68 -3.51
N TRP A 104 -9.75 -14.41 -4.13
CA TRP A 104 -8.53 -15.21 -3.95
C TRP A 104 -8.10 -15.27 -2.47
N ALA A 105 -8.13 -14.13 -1.76
CA ALA A 105 -7.77 -14.07 -0.34
C ALA A 105 -8.72 -14.89 0.56
N GLN A 106 -10.00 -14.97 0.18
CA GLN A 106 -11.00 -15.81 0.84
C GLN A 106 -10.85 -17.30 0.51
N GLY A 107 -9.84 -17.70 -0.27
CA GLY A 107 -9.65 -19.08 -0.71
C GLY A 107 -10.70 -19.54 -1.72
N ILE A 108 -11.49 -18.61 -2.27
CA ILE A 108 -12.45 -18.89 -3.34
C ILE A 108 -11.64 -18.95 -4.62
N ALA A 109 -11.21 -20.15 -5.00
CA ALA A 109 -10.53 -20.38 -6.27
C ALA A 109 -11.41 -19.85 -7.42
N PRO A 110 -10.82 -19.19 -8.43
CA PRO A 110 -11.55 -18.91 -9.66
C PRO A 110 -12.05 -20.24 -10.24
N ALA A 111 -13.25 -20.24 -10.80
CA ALA A 111 -13.82 -21.42 -11.44
C ALA A 111 -12.86 -21.92 -12.53
N THR A 112 -12.16 -23.01 -12.21
CA THR A 112 -11.45 -23.96 -13.08
C THR A 112 -11.00 -23.45 -14.46
N MET A 113 -9.68 -23.39 -14.67
CA MET A 113 -9.07 -24.03 -15.84
C MET A 113 -7.87 -24.87 -15.41
N THR A 114 -7.75 -26.04 -16.06
CA THR A 114 -7.14 -27.27 -15.59
C THR A 114 -5.60 -27.24 -15.53
N SER A 115 -5.09 -27.94 -14.50
CA SER A 115 -3.74 -28.18 -13.97
C SER A 115 -2.64 -28.73 -14.91
N GLY A 116 -1.38 -28.44 -14.54
CA GLY A 116 -0.15 -29.18 -14.86
C GLY A 116 0.95 -28.92 -13.79
N PRO A 117 1.84 -29.88 -13.45
CA PRO A 117 2.52 -29.90 -12.15
C PRO A 117 3.80 -29.04 -12.05
N ALA A 118 4.07 -28.66 -10.80
CA ALA A 118 5.11 -27.76 -10.29
C ALA A 118 6.56 -28.26 -10.44
N ALA A 119 7.49 -27.30 -10.53
CA ALA A 119 8.91 -27.51 -10.21
C ALA A 119 9.45 -26.32 -9.40
N ALA A 120 10.18 -26.67 -8.35
CA ALA A 120 10.65 -25.83 -7.26
C ALA A 120 11.61 -24.70 -7.68
N ALA A 121 11.57 -23.60 -6.92
CA ALA A 121 12.73 -22.75 -6.72
C ALA A 121 12.72 -22.16 -5.30
N THR A 122 13.57 -22.74 -4.47
CA THR A 122 14.06 -22.19 -3.20
C THR A 122 14.74 -20.86 -3.44
N SER A 123 14.42 -19.82 -2.66
CA SER A 123 15.38 -18.79 -2.27
C SER A 123 14.91 -18.08 -1.01
N ALA A 124 15.67 -18.29 0.05
CA ALA A 124 15.58 -17.56 1.29
C ALA A 124 16.05 -16.11 1.07
N SER A 125 15.31 -15.15 1.63
CA SER A 125 15.88 -13.86 2.02
C SER A 125 15.35 -13.54 3.41
N ALA A 126 16.23 -13.70 4.39
CA ALA A 126 16.01 -13.25 5.75
C ALA A 126 16.10 -11.73 5.76
N ALA A 127 14.96 -11.05 5.58
CA ALA A 127 14.83 -9.65 5.89
C ALA A 127 14.62 -9.51 7.40
N VAL A 128 15.52 -8.79 8.06
CA VAL A 128 15.34 -8.36 9.45
C VAL A 128 14.07 -7.52 9.51
N ALA A 129 13.01 -8.08 10.11
CA ALA A 129 11.72 -7.42 10.22
C ALA A 129 11.85 -6.14 11.07
N PRO A 130 11.48 -4.95 10.55
CA PRO A 130 11.32 -3.79 11.40
C PRO A 130 10.13 -4.06 12.34
N LYS A 131 10.29 -3.66 13.60
CA LYS A 131 9.29 -3.79 14.67
C LYS A 131 7.92 -3.28 14.19
N ALA A 132 6.89 -4.12 14.27
CA ALA A 132 5.53 -3.78 13.86
C ALA A 132 4.91 -2.74 14.81
N SER A 133 4.47 -1.61 14.26
CA SER A 133 3.77 -0.54 14.98
C SER A 133 2.27 -0.87 15.14
N SER A 134 1.72 -0.74 16.35
CA SER A 134 0.29 -0.97 16.61
C SER A 134 -0.54 0.28 16.29
N VAL A 135 -1.66 0.12 15.57
CA VAL A 135 -2.62 1.21 15.36
C VAL A 135 -3.35 1.49 16.67
N GLU A 136 -3.11 2.67 17.23
CA GLU A 136 -3.63 3.12 18.51
C GLU A 136 -4.97 3.84 18.33
N MET A 137 -5.09 4.69 17.31
CA MET A 137 -6.28 5.52 17.08
C MET A 137 -6.50 5.74 15.58
N THR A 138 -7.77 5.79 15.16
CA THR A 138 -8.16 6.08 13.77
C THR A 138 -9.32 7.07 13.76
N TYR A 139 -9.24 8.06 12.87
CA TYR A 139 -10.29 9.05 12.63
C TYR A 139 -10.60 9.17 11.14
N GLN A 140 -11.89 9.27 10.79
CA GLN A 140 -12.26 9.77 9.47
C GLN A 140 -11.88 11.25 9.40
N ALA A 141 -11.24 11.66 8.32
CA ALA A 141 -10.73 13.02 8.20
C ALA A 141 -10.86 13.56 6.77
N ARG A 142 -10.95 14.88 6.66
CA ARG A 142 -10.97 15.62 5.40
C ARG A 142 -9.83 16.63 5.40
N HIS A 143 -9.12 16.72 4.29
CA HIS A 143 -8.18 17.80 4.04
C HIS A 143 -8.83 18.79 3.07
N ASN A 144 -9.05 20.02 3.55
CA ASN A 144 -9.67 21.06 2.73
C ASN A 144 -8.62 21.74 1.87
N HIS A 145 -8.83 21.77 0.55
CA HIS A 145 -7.94 22.46 -0.36
C HIS A 145 -8.36 23.92 -0.45
N ARG A 146 -7.36 24.80 -0.62
CA ARG A 146 -7.60 26.23 -0.79
C ARG A 146 -8.35 26.56 -2.10
N ILE A 147 -8.28 25.66 -3.09
CA ILE A 147 -8.99 25.73 -4.38
C ILE A 147 -9.45 24.30 -4.74
N GLY A 148 -10.74 24.13 -5.05
CA GLY A 148 -11.35 22.83 -5.42
C GLY A 148 -12.09 22.12 -4.28
N SER A 149 -12.65 20.94 -4.57
CA SER A 149 -13.25 20.05 -3.56
C SER A 149 -12.13 19.36 -2.75
N GLY A 150 -12.07 19.62 -1.45
CA GLY A 150 -11.09 18.98 -0.56
C GLY A 150 -11.23 17.45 -0.53
N CYS A 151 -10.15 16.75 -0.21
CA CYS A 151 -10.08 15.29 -0.23
C CYS A 151 -10.50 14.65 1.10
N THR A 152 -11.10 13.47 1.04
CA THR A 152 -11.51 12.67 2.21
C THR A 152 -10.49 11.57 2.46
N GLY A 153 -10.37 11.11 3.69
CA GLY A 153 -9.36 10.16 4.09
C GLY A 153 -9.50 9.65 5.51
N ARG A 154 -8.44 8.99 5.97
CA ARG A 154 -8.31 8.47 7.32
C ARG A 154 -7.06 9.02 7.96
N LEU A 155 -7.16 9.49 9.19
CA LEU A 155 -6.04 9.83 10.05
C LEU A 155 -5.76 8.63 10.96
N LEU A 156 -4.57 8.04 10.85
CA LEU A 156 -4.11 6.90 11.64
C LEU A 156 -2.98 7.34 12.57
N ILE A 157 -3.08 6.96 13.84
CA ILE A 157 -2.07 7.19 14.86
C ILE A 157 -1.60 5.82 15.34
N THR A 158 -0.30 5.65 15.36
CA THR A 158 0.40 4.45 15.85
C THR A 158 1.42 4.85 16.90
N ASP A 159 2.09 3.88 17.51
CA ASP A 159 3.16 4.11 18.49
C ASP A 159 4.40 4.83 17.93
N ASP A 160 4.64 4.82 16.61
CA ASP A 160 5.80 5.45 15.98
C ASP A 160 5.49 6.58 14.97
N ARG A 161 4.25 6.69 14.47
CA ARG A 161 3.87 7.68 13.44
C ARG A 161 2.42 8.16 13.48
N ILE A 162 2.19 9.28 12.79
CA ILE A 162 0.87 9.77 12.36
C ILE A 162 0.80 9.73 10.83
N SER A 163 -0.32 9.25 10.29
CA SER A 163 -0.56 9.09 8.84
C SER A 163 -1.92 9.68 8.46
N TYR A 164 -1.99 10.42 7.35
CA TYR A 164 -3.25 10.73 6.68
C TYR A 164 -3.27 10.06 5.32
N ASP A 165 -4.23 9.17 5.11
CA ASP A 165 -4.44 8.44 3.86
C ASP A 165 -5.67 9.02 3.17
N SER A 166 -5.48 9.75 2.06
CA SER A 166 -6.61 10.21 1.25
C SER A 166 -7.14 9.07 0.38
N VAL A 167 -8.46 8.93 0.32
CA VAL A 167 -9.15 7.91 -0.50
C VAL A 167 -9.46 8.38 -1.92
N ASP A 168 -9.51 9.69 -2.14
CA ASP A 168 -9.91 10.31 -3.40
C ASP A 168 -8.77 11.07 -4.10
N ASN A 169 -7.68 11.41 -3.40
CA ASN A 169 -6.50 12.02 -4.00
C ASN A 169 -5.20 11.59 -3.29
N ILE A 170 -4.47 10.66 -3.91
CA ILE A 170 -3.25 10.07 -3.34
C ILE A 170 -2.13 11.09 -3.07
N ASP A 171 -2.03 12.15 -3.89
CA ASP A 171 -0.99 13.19 -3.76
C ASP A 171 -1.12 13.99 -2.45
N HIS A 172 -2.24 13.81 -1.76
CA HIS A 172 -2.59 14.43 -0.50
C HIS A 172 -2.48 13.44 0.68
N SER A 173 -1.92 12.24 0.48
CA SER A 173 -1.56 11.35 1.60
C SER A 173 -0.24 11.79 2.22
N ARG A 174 -0.11 11.75 3.54
CA ARG A 174 1.09 12.18 4.27
C ARG A 174 1.36 11.29 5.46
N GLN A 175 2.63 11.11 5.81
CA GLN A 175 3.05 10.38 7.00
C GLN A 175 4.17 11.14 7.69
N TRP A 176 4.19 11.06 9.02
CA TRP A 176 5.21 11.68 9.86
C TRP A 176 5.58 10.71 10.98
N GLN A 177 6.86 10.42 11.14
CA GLN A 177 7.33 9.81 12.37
C GLN A 177 7.06 10.77 13.54
N LEU A 178 6.77 10.26 14.73
CA LEU A 178 6.42 11.11 15.87
C LEU A 178 7.51 12.13 16.20
N LYS A 179 8.79 11.78 15.99
CA LYS A 179 9.93 12.68 16.20
C LYS A 179 10.04 13.81 15.16
N GLU A 180 9.42 13.65 13.98
CA GLU A 180 9.44 14.63 12.89
C GLU A 180 8.34 15.68 13.04
N ILE A 181 7.32 15.37 13.84
CA ILE A 181 6.28 16.33 14.19
C ILE A 181 6.90 17.30 15.18
N LYS A 182 6.86 18.60 14.92
CA LYS A 182 7.26 19.65 15.88
C LYS A 182 6.16 19.90 16.89
N GLU A 183 4.91 19.96 16.43
CA GLU A 183 3.75 20.22 17.28
C GLU A 183 2.48 19.63 16.67
N LEU A 184 1.62 19.05 17.50
CA LEU A 184 0.24 18.71 17.13
C LEU A 184 -0.69 19.74 17.78
N LYS A 185 -1.43 20.49 16.97
CA LYS A 185 -2.40 21.49 17.44
C LYS A 185 -3.81 20.95 17.26
N ARG A 186 -4.67 21.18 18.25
CA ARG A 186 -6.11 20.95 18.13
C ARG A 186 -6.84 22.28 18.28
N LYS A 187 -7.46 22.75 17.20
CA LYS A 187 -8.23 24.01 17.20
C LYS A 187 -9.58 23.83 17.88
N ASN A 188 -10.22 22.70 17.64
CA ASN A 188 -11.43 22.22 18.28
C ASN A 188 -11.47 20.68 18.14
N PRO A 189 -12.45 19.95 18.73
CA PRO A 189 -12.50 18.49 18.62
C PRO A 189 -12.51 17.95 17.20
N TYR A 190 -12.94 18.74 16.21
CA TYR A 190 -13.06 18.33 14.82
C TYR A 190 -11.96 18.90 13.92
N LYS A 191 -10.95 19.57 14.47
CA LYS A 191 -9.90 20.18 13.65
C LYS A 191 -8.53 20.08 14.30
N VAL A 192 -7.64 19.38 13.61
CA VAL A 192 -6.25 19.16 14.03
C VAL A 192 -5.30 19.72 12.98
N ILE A 193 -4.14 20.19 13.43
CA ILE A 193 -3.07 20.68 12.57
C ILE A 193 -1.79 19.97 12.99
N ILE A 194 -1.17 19.30 12.03
CA ILE A 194 0.12 18.65 12.18
C ILE A 194 1.17 19.64 11.68
N ASP A 195 2.07 20.06 12.58
CA ASP A 195 3.15 21.01 12.31
C ASP A 195 4.47 20.23 12.34
N PRO A 196 5.00 19.78 11.19
CA PRO A 196 6.27 19.07 11.14
C PRO A 196 7.48 20.01 11.30
N PHE A 197 8.65 19.46 11.61
CA PHE A 197 9.90 20.23 11.59
C PHE A 197 10.29 20.66 10.17
N VAL A 198 9.95 19.83 9.17
CA VAL A 198 10.26 20.05 7.76
C VAL A 198 8.97 19.96 6.95
N GLY A 199 8.78 20.92 6.04
CA GLY A 199 7.60 21.00 5.20
C GLY A 199 6.49 21.89 5.77
N ASP A 200 5.34 21.85 5.10
CA ASP A 200 4.19 22.68 5.44
C ASP A 200 3.30 22.05 6.52
N LYS A 201 2.56 22.91 7.21
CA LYS A 201 1.50 22.49 8.14
C LYS A 201 0.41 21.75 7.39
N TYR A 202 -0.09 20.71 8.03
CA TYR A 202 -1.16 19.88 7.47
C TYR A 202 -2.42 19.99 8.33
N GLU A 203 -3.47 20.59 7.78
CA GLU A 203 -4.74 20.78 8.49
C GLU A 203 -5.75 19.71 8.11
N LEU A 204 -6.34 19.06 9.10
CA LEU A 204 -7.33 18.02 8.93
C LEU A 204 -8.59 18.33 9.73
N GLU A 205 -9.72 18.17 9.07
CA GLU A 205 -11.05 18.22 9.67
C GLU A 205 -11.52 16.79 9.96
N LEU A 206 -11.76 16.46 11.23
CA LEU A 206 -12.19 15.14 11.65
C LEU A 206 -13.71 15.00 11.50
N ILE A 207 -14.14 13.91 10.89
CA ILE A 207 -15.54 13.59 10.61
C ILE A 207 -16.07 12.65 11.69
N GLY A 208 -17.30 12.88 12.16
CA GLY A 208 -17.96 12.04 13.16
C GLY A 208 -17.70 12.53 14.59
N GLY A 209 -17.17 11.67 15.46
CA GLY A 209 -17.01 11.96 16.89
C GLY A 209 -15.91 12.97 17.26
N GLY A 210 -15.05 13.34 16.30
CA GLY A 210 -13.88 14.18 16.57
C GLY A 210 -12.85 13.50 17.47
N MET A 211 -11.82 14.26 17.87
CA MET A 211 -10.74 13.83 18.76
C MET A 211 -11.02 14.28 20.19
N SER A 212 -11.11 13.31 21.10
CA SER A 212 -11.31 13.58 22.52
C SER A 212 -10.10 14.29 23.13
N SER A 213 -10.30 14.96 24.27
CA SER A 213 -9.18 15.58 25.00
C SER A 213 -8.18 14.55 25.50
N GLN A 214 -8.63 13.36 25.87
CA GLN A 214 -7.77 12.26 26.31
C GLN A 214 -6.87 11.79 25.17
N ASP A 215 -7.44 11.58 23.98
CA ASP A 215 -6.67 11.15 22.81
C ASP A 215 -5.65 12.21 22.41
N PHE A 216 -6.06 13.49 22.38
CA PHE A 216 -5.15 14.58 22.07
C PHE A 216 -3.95 14.64 23.02
N GLN A 217 -4.18 14.49 24.33
CA GLN A 217 -3.10 14.47 25.32
C GLN A 217 -2.20 13.23 25.15
N LYS A 218 -2.80 12.05 24.90
CA LYS A 218 -2.06 10.81 24.64
C LYS A 218 -1.13 10.99 23.44
N ILE A 219 -1.62 11.52 22.32
CA ILE A 219 -0.80 11.75 21.12
C ILE A 219 0.33 12.76 21.43
N GLY A 220 0.03 13.83 22.18
CA GLY A 220 1.03 14.79 22.62
C GLY A 220 2.15 14.16 23.46
N SER A 221 1.81 13.25 24.37
CA SER A 221 2.77 12.47 25.14
C SER A 221 3.62 11.57 24.24
N MET A 222 3.00 10.83 23.33
CA MET A 222 3.72 9.95 22.38
C MET A 222 4.74 10.74 21.54
N ILE A 223 4.34 11.91 21.02
CA ILE A 223 5.24 12.81 20.29
C ILE A 223 6.40 13.27 21.17
N SER A 224 6.12 13.69 22.40
CA SER A 224 7.15 14.17 23.32
C SER A 224 8.14 13.07 23.74
N ASP A 225 7.63 11.87 23.98
CA ASP A 225 8.42 10.71 24.38
C ASP A 225 9.31 10.20 23.25
N SER A 226 8.83 10.26 22.00
CA SER A 226 9.60 9.84 20.81
C SER A 226 10.89 10.66 20.56
N ARG A 227 11.03 11.81 21.23
CA ARG A 227 12.19 12.71 21.09
C ARG A 227 13.18 12.61 22.24
N LYS A 228 12.85 11.86 23.30
CA LYS A 228 13.79 11.65 24.41
C LYS A 228 14.91 10.73 23.93
N PRO A 229 16.18 11.04 24.29
CA PRO A 229 17.34 10.22 23.93
C PRO A 229 17.33 8.87 24.63
#